data_AF-A0AAP2MJ82-F1
#
_entry.id   AF-A0AAP2MJ82-F1
#
_cell.length_a   1.000
_cell.length_b   1.000
_cell.length_c   1.000
_cell.angle_alpha   90.00
_cell.angle_beta   90.00
_cell.angle_gamma   90.00
#
_symmetry.space_group_name_H-M   'P 1'
#
loop_
_entity.id
_entity.type
_entity.pdbx_description
1 polymer ?
#
loop_
_entity_poly.entity_id
_entity_poly.type
_entity_poly.pdbx_seq_one_letter_code
_entity_poly.pdbx_strand_id
1 'polypeptide(L)'
;MQHAPGECACGCRDPRGAAVHAINAALRVDDVDRAIEAGLLDRDLQCTSCSDDCRAVLHAARDARSSALAARERYRTRNARLERIARERALKRSVVPSSEATPSAPKPALPSAAAAALARAREKAAQRHKP
;
A
#
# COMPACT_ATOMS: atom_id res chain seq x y z
N MET A 1 24.06 25.03 15.37
CA MET A 1 23.46 25.03 16.72
C MET A 1 23.38 23.58 17.20
N GLN A 2 24.45 23.06 17.79
CA GLN A 2 24.45 21.71 18.40
C GLN A 2 23.90 21.87 19.82
N HIS A 3 22.77 21.22 20.13
CA HIS A 3 22.22 21.17 21.49
C HIS A 3 22.96 20.10 22.29
N ALA A 4 23.13 20.31 23.60
CA ALA A 4 23.78 19.34 24.46
C ALA A 4 22.96 18.02 24.53
N PRO A 5 23.61 16.86 24.71
CA PRO A 5 22.90 15.59 24.86
C PRO A 5 21.92 15.66 26.03
N GLY A 6 20.62 15.53 25.73
CA GLY A 6 19.52 15.57 26.72
C GLY A 6 18.59 16.79 26.66
N GLU A 7 18.89 17.79 25.81
CA GLU A 7 18.04 18.98 25.61
C GLU A 7 17.07 18.80 24.42
N CYS A 8 15.75 19.03 24.60
CA CYS A 8 14.85 19.17 23.43
C CYS A 8 15.22 20.45 22.66
N ALA A 9 14.94 20.44 21.36
CA ALA A 9 14.96 21.62 20.49
C ALA A 9 14.25 22.86 21.05
N CYS A 10 13.22 22.66 21.89
CA CYS A 10 12.49 23.74 22.56
C CYS A 10 13.19 24.27 23.83
N GLY A 11 14.37 23.75 24.19
CA GLY A 11 15.11 24.13 25.40
C GLY A 11 14.71 23.37 26.67
N CYS A 12 13.75 22.44 26.60
CA CYS A 12 13.34 21.63 27.74
C CYS A 12 14.48 20.70 28.22
N ARG A 13 14.68 20.67 29.54
CA ARG A 13 15.71 19.88 30.26
C ARG A 13 15.11 18.95 31.32
N ASP A 14 13.79 18.80 31.36
CA ASP A 14 13.13 17.92 32.34
C ASP A 14 13.62 16.47 32.18
N PRO A 15 14.27 15.87 33.21
CA PRO A 15 14.81 14.53 33.10
C PRO A 15 13.72 13.47 32.89
N ARG A 16 12.47 13.73 33.30
CA ARG A 16 11.34 12.83 33.06
C ARG A 16 11.00 12.73 31.56
N GLY A 17 11.38 13.73 30.77
CA GLY A 17 11.21 13.80 29.33
C GLY A 17 12.42 13.30 28.52
N ALA A 18 13.45 12.72 29.14
CA ALA A 18 14.71 12.40 28.46
C ALA A 18 14.53 11.56 27.18
N ALA A 19 13.65 10.57 27.19
CA ALA A 19 13.34 9.76 26.00
C ALA A 19 12.69 10.61 24.89
N VAL A 20 11.73 11.47 25.23
CA VAL A 20 11.08 12.39 24.30
C VAL A 20 12.08 13.39 23.70
N HIS A 21 13.05 13.86 24.50
CA HIS A 21 14.10 14.74 24.02
C HIS A 21 15.02 14.02 23.03
N ALA A 22 15.41 12.77 23.33
CA ALA A 22 16.21 11.94 22.43
C ALA A 22 15.49 11.68 21.09
N ILE A 23 14.19 11.39 21.13
CA ILE A 23 13.36 11.23 19.92
C ILE A 23 13.38 12.53 19.09
N ASN A 24 13.05 13.67 19.69
CA ASN A 24 13.01 14.95 18.97
C ASN A 24 14.39 15.39 18.43
N ALA A 25 15.46 15.08 19.15
CA ALA A 25 16.82 15.32 18.66
C ALA A 25 17.14 14.48 17.42
N ALA A 26 16.75 13.20 17.42
CA ALA A 26 16.93 12.30 16.27
C ALA A 26 16.08 12.72 15.06
N LEU A 27 14.80 13.09 15.28
CA LEU A 27 13.91 13.57 14.22
C LEU A 27 14.44 14.82 13.51
N ARG A 28 15.16 15.70 14.22
CA ARG A 28 15.73 16.92 13.63
C ARG A 28 16.83 16.69 12.62
N VAL A 29 17.50 15.56 12.69
CA VAL A 29 18.55 15.15 11.75
C VAL A 29 18.06 14.05 10.81
N ASP A 30 16.73 13.88 10.72
CA ASP A 30 16.05 12.84 9.94
C ASP A 30 16.51 11.42 10.27
N ASP A 31 17.06 11.19 11.47
CA ASP A 31 17.48 9.88 11.95
C ASP A 31 16.29 9.15 12.59
N VAL A 32 15.42 8.63 11.71
CA VAL A 32 14.19 7.94 12.10
C VAL A 32 14.49 6.64 12.85
N ASP A 33 15.58 5.96 12.54
CA ASP A 33 15.93 4.69 13.17
C ASP A 33 16.32 4.92 14.63
N ARG A 34 17.17 5.92 14.90
CA ARG A 34 17.49 6.33 16.27
C ARG A 34 16.26 6.82 17.04
N ALA A 35 15.33 7.51 16.37
CA ALA A 35 14.07 7.91 16.98
C ALA A 35 13.22 6.68 17.38
N ILE A 36 13.17 5.65 16.55
CA ILE A 36 12.48 4.39 16.85
C ILE A 36 13.13 3.66 18.02
N GLU A 37 14.46 3.55 18.05
CA GLU A 37 15.21 2.96 19.16
C GLU A 37 14.95 3.70 20.48
N ALA A 38 14.81 5.03 20.43
CA ALA A 38 14.45 5.86 21.57
C ALA A 38 12.96 5.76 21.97
N GLY A 39 12.15 4.96 21.28
CA GLY A 39 10.75 4.71 21.62
C GLY A 39 9.74 5.59 20.88
N LEU A 40 10.03 6.06 19.66
CA LEU A 40 9.09 6.88 18.87
C LEU A 40 7.67 6.31 18.85
N LEU A 41 7.51 4.99 18.72
CA LEU A 41 6.21 4.32 18.61
C LEU A 41 5.47 4.14 19.94
N ASP A 42 6.14 4.32 21.08
CA ASP A 42 5.52 4.27 22.40
C ASP A 42 4.70 5.54 22.62
N ARG A 43 3.38 5.41 22.76
CA ARG A 43 2.45 6.54 22.91
C ARG A 43 2.39 7.11 24.33
N ASP A 44 2.88 6.35 25.30
CA ASP A 44 2.89 6.73 26.71
C ASP A 44 4.06 7.66 27.04
N LEU A 45 5.11 7.64 26.20
CA LEU A 45 6.22 8.60 26.30
C LEU A 45 5.75 10.01 25.92
N GLN A 46 5.68 10.88 26.92
CA GLN A 46 5.30 12.28 26.77
C GLN A 46 6.15 13.17 27.69
N CYS A 47 6.32 14.43 27.30
CA CYS A 47 6.93 15.45 28.15
C CYS A 47 5.95 16.62 28.28
N THR A 48 5.40 16.79 29.48
CA THR A 48 4.48 17.89 29.81
C THR A 48 5.18 19.25 29.84
N SER A 49 6.48 19.25 30.15
CA SER A 49 7.33 20.45 30.22
C SER A 49 7.82 20.97 28.86
N CYS A 50 7.59 20.22 27.76
CA CYS A 50 7.95 20.68 26.42
C CYS A 50 7.04 21.80 25.91
N SER A 51 7.48 22.53 24.88
CA SER A 51 6.58 23.42 24.13
C SER A 51 5.55 22.63 23.32
N ASP A 52 4.45 23.29 22.96
CA ASP A 52 3.42 22.71 22.09
C ASP A 52 3.99 22.30 20.73
N ASP A 53 4.92 23.07 20.17
CA ASP A 53 5.59 22.72 18.92
C ASP A 53 6.46 21.44 19.05
N CYS A 54 7.25 21.29 20.13
CA CYS A 54 8.06 20.07 20.38
C CYS A 54 7.13 18.85 20.57
N ARG A 55 5.94 19.02 21.17
CA ARG A 55 4.92 17.97 21.22
C ARG A 55 4.29 17.69 19.86
N ALA A 56 3.93 18.71 19.09
CA ALA A 56 3.30 18.56 17.79
C ALA A 56 4.18 17.81 16.80
N VAL A 57 5.49 18.10 16.78
CA VAL A 57 6.48 17.38 15.96
C VAL A 57 6.51 15.89 16.32
N LEU A 58 6.57 15.56 17.62
CA LEU A 58 6.54 14.18 18.09
C LEU A 58 5.25 13.46 17.65
N HIS A 59 4.09 14.08 17.84
CA HIS A 59 2.80 13.50 17.46
C HIS A 59 2.70 13.29 15.94
N ALA A 60 3.10 14.29 15.15
CA ALA A 60 3.10 14.18 13.69
C ALA A 60 4.02 13.04 13.20
N ALA A 61 5.23 12.93 13.76
CA ALA A 61 6.16 11.85 13.42
C ALA A 61 5.59 10.46 13.77
N ARG A 62 4.94 10.34 14.93
CA ARG A 62 4.25 9.12 15.34
C ARG A 62 3.14 8.73 14.39
N ASP A 63 2.27 9.67 14.04
CA ASP A 63 1.12 9.42 13.18
C ASP A 63 1.55 9.07 11.76
N ALA A 64 2.55 9.78 11.23
CA ALA A 64 3.16 9.46 9.94
C ALA A 64 3.73 8.02 9.94
N ARG A 65 4.46 7.65 10.99
CA ARG A 65 5.06 6.32 11.10
C ARG A 65 4.01 5.22 11.25
N SER A 66 3.03 5.38 12.14
CA SER A 66 1.93 4.43 12.32
C SER A 66 1.15 4.24 11.02
N SER A 67 0.87 5.34 10.30
CA SER A 67 0.17 5.31 9.01
C SER A 67 0.95 4.56 7.93
N ALA A 68 2.27 4.78 7.86
CA ALA A 68 3.16 4.09 6.93
C ALA A 68 3.22 2.57 7.21
N LEU A 69 3.28 2.16 8.48
CA LEU A 69 3.26 0.75 8.86
C LEU A 69 1.91 0.09 8.51
N ALA A 70 0.80 0.76 8.80
CA ALA A 70 -0.52 0.27 8.42
C ALA A 70 -0.67 0.14 6.89
N ALA A 71 -0.12 1.08 6.12
CA ALA A 71 -0.12 1.00 4.65
C ALA A 71 0.69 -0.19 4.12
N ARG A 72 1.87 -0.44 4.70
CA ARG A 72 2.70 -1.63 4.39
C ARG A 72 1.93 -2.92 4.68
N GLU A 73 1.19 -2.97 5.78
CA GLU A 73 0.43 -4.17 6.13
C GLU A 73 -0.75 -4.43 5.18
N ARG A 74 -1.49 -3.37 4.78
CA ARG A 74 -2.51 -3.48 3.74
C ARG A 74 -1.94 -4.00 2.42
N TYR A 75 -0.77 -3.53 2.04
CA TYR A 75 -0.08 -3.99 0.84
C TYR A 75 0.26 -5.48 0.92
N ARG A 76 0.86 -5.94 2.03
CA ARG A 76 1.18 -7.36 2.25
C ARG A 76 -0.07 -8.24 2.19
N THR A 77 -1.13 -7.83 2.89
CA THR A 77 -2.42 -8.53 2.88
C THR A 77 -2.99 -8.65 1.46
N ARG A 78 -2.94 -7.55 0.68
CA ARG A 78 -3.39 -7.55 -0.71
C ARG A 78 -2.56 -8.51 -1.57
N ASN A 79 -1.23 -8.49 -1.44
CA ASN A 79 -0.36 -9.39 -2.20
C ASN A 79 -0.62 -10.85 -1.87
N ALA A 80 -0.71 -11.21 -0.58
CA ALA A 80 -1.02 -12.58 -0.16
C ALA A 80 -2.34 -13.08 -0.76
N ARG A 81 -3.37 -12.22 -0.82
CA ARG A 81 -4.64 -12.53 -1.48
C ARG A 81 -4.46 -12.77 -2.99
N LEU A 82 -3.73 -11.90 -3.67
CA LEU A 82 -3.50 -12.02 -5.11
C LEU A 82 -2.69 -13.27 -5.46
N GLU A 83 -1.66 -13.58 -4.68
CA GLU A 83 -0.87 -14.80 -4.83
C GLU A 83 -1.73 -16.05 -4.67
N ARG A 84 -2.64 -16.08 -3.67
CA ARG A 84 -3.58 -17.18 -3.51
C ARG A 84 -4.46 -17.38 -4.75
N ILE A 85 -5.05 -16.29 -5.25
CA ILE A 85 -5.89 -16.33 -6.46
C ILE A 85 -5.06 -16.78 -7.68
N ALA A 86 -3.82 -16.32 -7.81
CA ALA A 86 -2.92 -16.72 -8.89
C ALA A 86 -2.61 -18.21 -8.84
N ARG A 87 -2.30 -18.77 -7.65
CA ARG A 87 -2.09 -20.21 -7.43
C ARG A 87 -3.33 -21.03 -7.79
N GLU A 88 -4.51 -20.64 -7.31
CA GLU A 88 -5.78 -21.32 -7.65
C GLU A 88 -6.05 -21.34 -9.15
N ARG A 89 -5.83 -20.22 -9.85
CA ARG A 89 -5.99 -20.12 -11.30
C ARG A 89 -4.96 -20.97 -12.05
N ALA A 90 -3.73 -21.04 -11.56
CA ALA A 90 -2.69 -21.89 -12.16
C ALA A 90 -3.06 -23.37 -12.05
N LEU A 91 -3.51 -23.83 -10.87
CA LEU A 91 -3.99 -25.20 -10.66
C LEU A 91 -5.17 -25.54 -11.58
N LYS A 92 -6.15 -24.63 -11.70
CA LYS A 92 -7.28 -24.84 -12.62
C LYS A 92 -6.83 -24.98 -14.08
N ARG A 93 -5.82 -24.23 -14.51
CA ARG A 93 -5.26 -24.34 -15.88
C ARG A 93 -4.48 -25.63 -16.09
N SER A 94 -3.77 -26.14 -15.08
CA SER A 94 -3.01 -27.39 -15.22
C SER A 94 -3.88 -28.65 -15.13
N VAL A 95 -5.04 -28.57 -14.46
CA VAL A 95 -5.97 -29.70 -14.31
C VAL A 95 -6.89 -29.88 -15.52
N VAL A 96 -7.15 -28.83 -16.30
CA VAL A 96 -7.79 -29.01 -17.62
C VAL A 96 -6.75 -29.66 -18.53
N PRO A 97 -6.93 -30.92 -18.95
CA PRO A 97 -6.06 -31.47 -19.97
C PRO A 97 -6.19 -30.53 -21.17
N SER A 98 -5.07 -30.06 -21.70
CA SER A 98 -5.07 -29.70 -23.12
C SER A 98 -5.64 -30.92 -23.82
N SER A 99 -6.90 -30.83 -24.26
CA SER A 99 -7.43 -31.79 -25.19
C SER A 99 -6.50 -31.69 -26.39
N GLU A 100 -5.50 -32.57 -26.42
CA GLU A 100 -4.92 -33.07 -27.63
C GLU A 100 -6.07 -33.20 -28.62
N ALA A 101 -5.86 -32.56 -29.77
CA ALA A 101 -6.78 -32.41 -30.86
C ALA A 101 -7.62 -33.67 -31.10
N THR A 102 -8.76 -33.77 -30.41
CA THR A 102 -9.86 -34.58 -30.87
C THR A 102 -10.43 -33.82 -32.07
N PRO A 103 -10.59 -34.46 -33.24
CA PRO A 103 -11.11 -33.78 -34.42
C PRO A 103 -12.45 -33.15 -34.03
N SER A 104 -12.48 -31.82 -34.11
CA SER A 104 -13.60 -30.98 -33.68
C SER A 104 -14.90 -31.58 -34.20
N ALA A 105 -15.78 -31.99 -33.28
CA ALA A 105 -17.18 -32.15 -33.62
C ALA A 105 -17.64 -30.89 -34.39
N PRO A 106 -18.47 -31.04 -35.44
CA PRO A 106 -18.88 -29.91 -36.26
C PRO A 106 -19.49 -28.86 -35.34
N LYS A 107 -18.89 -27.66 -35.31
CA LYS A 107 -19.40 -26.53 -34.54
C LYS A 107 -20.88 -26.36 -34.92
N PRO A 108 -21.80 -26.31 -33.95
CA PRO A 108 -23.21 -26.11 -34.25
C PRO A 108 -23.33 -24.85 -35.09
N ALA A 109 -23.93 -24.98 -36.27
CA ALA A 109 -24.11 -23.86 -37.16
C ALA A 109 -24.85 -22.75 -36.41
N LEU A 110 -24.33 -21.53 -36.52
CA LEU A 110 -25.01 -20.36 -35.96
C LEU A 110 -26.43 -20.30 -36.53
N PRO A 111 -27.46 -20.11 -35.70
CA PRO A 111 -28.82 -19.95 -36.20
C PRO A 111 -28.86 -18.77 -37.17
N SER A 112 -29.58 -18.94 -38.29
CA SER A 112 -29.61 -17.99 -39.42
C SER A 112 -29.93 -16.55 -38.98
N ALA A 113 -30.79 -16.39 -37.97
CA ALA A 113 -31.11 -15.10 -37.38
C ALA A 113 -29.90 -14.37 -36.77
N ALA A 114 -29.00 -15.10 -36.11
CA ALA A 114 -27.78 -14.54 -35.52
C ALA A 114 -26.76 -14.14 -36.60
N ALA A 115 -26.62 -14.95 -37.66
CA ALA A 115 -25.77 -14.62 -38.80
C ALA A 115 -26.26 -13.35 -39.52
N ALA A 116 -27.57 -13.21 -39.73
CA ALA A 116 -28.16 -12.02 -40.34
C ALA A 116 -28.00 -10.75 -39.48
N ALA A 117 -28.10 -10.89 -38.15
CA ALA A 117 -27.85 -9.77 -37.24
C ALA A 117 -26.38 -9.30 -37.29
N LEU A 118 -25.43 -10.23 -37.34
CA LEU A 118 -24.01 -9.92 -37.48
C LEU A 118 -23.67 -9.26 -38.83
N ALA A 119 -24.29 -9.71 -39.92
CA ALA A 119 -24.13 -9.09 -41.24
C ALA A 119 -24.57 -7.61 -41.25
N ARG A 120 -25.76 -7.33 -40.71
CA ARG A 120 -26.27 -5.94 -40.57
C ARG A 120 -25.38 -5.09 -39.67
N ALA A 121 -24.88 -5.66 -38.58
CA ALA A 121 -23.97 -4.95 -37.68
C ALA A 121 -22.64 -4.58 -38.37
N ARG A 122 -22.10 -5.49 -39.20
CA ARG A 122 -20.89 -5.25 -40.00
C ARG A 122 -21.11 -4.16 -41.05
N GLU A 123 -22.21 -4.18 -41.77
CA GLU A 123 -22.55 -3.14 -42.75
C GLU A 123 -22.72 -1.77 -42.08
N LYS A 124 -23.43 -1.72 -40.94
CA LYS A 124 -23.59 -0.48 -40.17
C LYS A 124 -22.25 0.06 -39.66
N ALA A 125 -21.34 -0.82 -39.24
CA ALA A 125 -19.99 -0.43 -38.82
C ALA A 125 -19.16 0.11 -39.99
N ALA A 126 -19.23 -0.53 -41.16
CA ALA A 126 -18.54 -0.08 -42.37
C ALA A 126 -19.03 1.30 -42.85
N GLN A 127 -20.34 1.57 -42.78
CA GLN A 127 -20.88 2.90 -43.11
C GLN A 127 -20.45 3.99 -42.12
N ARG A 128 -20.24 3.67 -40.85
CA ARG A 128 -19.75 4.61 -39.83
C ARG A 128 -18.25 4.90 -39.93
N HIS A 129 -17.51 4.15 -40.73
CA HIS A 129 -16.06 4.29 -40.94
C HIS A 129 -15.71 4.71 -42.36
N LYS A 130 -16.70 5.16 -43.15
CA LYS A 130 -16.46 5.79 -44.45
C LYS A 130 -16.05 7.25 -44.20
N PRO A 131 -14.88 7.72 -44.69
CA PRO A 131 -14.40 9.09 -44.48
C PRO A 131 -15.31 10.12 -45.15
#